data_AF-A0A376MJX7-F1
#
_entry.id   AF-A0A376MJX7-F1
#
_cell.length_a   1.000
_cell.length_b   1.000
_cell.length_c   1.000
_cell.angle_alpha   90.00
_cell.angle_beta   90.00
_cell.angle_gamma   90.00
#
_symmetry.space_group_name_H-M   'P 1'
#
loop_
_entity.id
_entity.type
_entity.pdbx_description
1 polymer ?
#
loop_
_entity_poly.entity_id
_entity_poly.type
_entity_poly.pdbx_seq_one_letter_code
_entity_poly.pdbx_strand_id
1 'polypeptide(L)' 'MVIVDDVVTTGSTVAEIAQLLLRNGAATVQVWCLCRTL' A
#
# COMPACT_ATOMS: atom_id res chain seq x y z
N MET A 1 -6.44 5.36 5.78
CA MET A 1 -6.83 4.12 5.06
C MET A 1 -5.74 3.07 5.25
N VAL A 2 -6.08 1.80 5.13
CA VAL A 2 -5.12 0.69 5.20
C VAL A 2 -5.26 -0.17 3.96
N ILE A 3 -4.15 -0.47 3.30
CA ILE A 3 -4.04 -1.48 2.25
C ILE A 3 -3.54 -2.75 2.94
N VAL A 4 -4.29 -3.84 2.82
CA VAL A 4 -3.92 -5.14 3.39
C VAL A 4 -3.67 -6.09 2.23
N ASP A 5 -2.51 -6.73 2.25
CA ASP A 5 -2.09 -7.71 1.25
C ASP A 5 -1.39 -8.89 1.95
N ASP A 6 -1.33 -10.06 1.33
CA ASP A 6 -0.64 -11.21 1.92
C ASP A 6 0.89 -11.06 1.77
N VAL A 7 1.37 -10.73 0.57
CA VAL A 7 2.79 -10.57 0.23
C VAL A 7 3.03 -9.28 -0.53
N VAL A 8 3.95 -8.46 -0.03
CA VAL A 8 4.47 -7.31 -0.77
C VAL A 8 5.87 -7.63 -1.28
N THR A 9 6.05 -7.56 -2.60
CA THR A 9 7.38 -7.70 -3.22
C THR A 9 8.09 -6.34 -3.27
N THR A 10 8.33 -5.78 -4.45
CA THR A 10 8.99 -4.47 -4.64
C THR A 10 8.20 -3.31 -4.06
N GLY A 11 6.92 -3.51 -3.78
CA GLY A 11 6.01 -2.47 -3.30
C GLY A 11 5.47 -1.56 -4.40
N SER A 12 5.77 -1.81 -5.68
CA SER A 12 5.28 -0.98 -6.80
C SER A 12 3.76 -0.90 -6.81
N THR A 13 3.06 -2.03 -6.63
CA THR A 13 1.59 -2.10 -6.61
C THR A 13 1.00 -1.27 -5.46
N VAL A 14 1.47 -1.48 -4.22
CA VAL A 14 0.95 -0.75 -3.05
C VAL A 14 1.30 0.74 -3.10
N ALA A 15 2.42 1.12 -3.74
CA ALA A 15 2.80 2.52 -3.92
C ALA A 15 1.84 3.24 -4.88
N GLU A 16 1.49 2.62 -6.00
CA GLU A 16 0.55 3.21 -6.96
C GLU A 16 -0.86 3.34 -6.36
N ILE A 17 -1.33 2.30 -5.64
CA ILE A 17 -2.60 2.35 -4.91
C ILE A 17 -2.56 3.44 -3.83
N ALA A 18 -1.49 3.51 -3.03
CA ALA A 18 -1.36 4.54 -1.99
C ALA A 18 -1.41 5.95 -2.59
N GLN A 19 -0.75 6.19 -3.72
CA GLN A 19 -0.82 7.47 -4.43
C GLN A 19 -2.23 7.79 -4.90
N LEU A 20 -2.96 6.82 -5.46
CA LEU A 20 -4.36 7.02 -5.83
C LEU A 20 -5.22 7.39 -4.62
N LEU A 21 -5.07 6.70 -3.49
CA LEU A 21 -5.84 6.98 -2.28
C LEU A 21 -5.52 8.37 -1.71
N LEU A 22 -4.24 8.75 -1.65
CA LEU A 22 -3.83 10.08 -1.19
C LEU A 22 -4.38 11.18 -2.09
N ARG A 23 -4.32 11.01 -3.42
CA ARG A 23 -4.89 11.95 -4.39
C ARG A 23 -6.41 12.08 -4.28
N ASN A 24 -7.09 11.04 -3.81
CA ASN A 24 -8.53 11.05 -3.54
C ASN A 24 -8.88 11.50 -2.11
N GLY A 25 -7.95 12.13 -1.39
CA GLY A 25 -8.22 12.78 -0.11
C GLY A 25 -7.98 11.91 1.12
N ALA A 26 -7.36 10.74 0.98
CA ALA A 26 -6.92 10.00 2.16
C ALA A 26 -5.85 10.81 2.91
N ALA A 27 -6.10 11.14 4.18
CA ALA A 27 -5.13 11.87 5.00
C ALA A 27 -3.84 11.06 5.25
N THR A 28 -3.97 9.73 5.37
CA THR A 28 -2.87 8.78 5.55
C THR A 28 -3.20 7.44 4.92
N VAL A 29 -2.17 6.73 4.45
CA VAL A 29 -2.27 5.35 3.94
C VAL A 29 -1.23 4.50 4.65
N GLN A 30 -1.66 3.40 5.25
CA GLN A 30 -0.78 2.38 5.82
C GLN A 30 -0.83 1.12 4.95
N VAL A 31 0.27 0.38 4.92
CA VAL A 31 0.35 -0.91 4.20
C VAL A 31 0.71 -1.98 5.21
N TRP A 32 -0.17 -2.97 5.34
CA TRP A 32 0.04 -4.14 6.19
C TRP A 32 0.14 -5.38 5.31
N CYS A 33 1.14 -6.21 5.60
CA CYS A 33 1.31 -7.48 4.91
C CYS A 33 1.89 -8.53 5.84
N LEU A 34 1.62 -9.80 5.52
CA LEU A 34 2.16 -10.92 6.27
C LEU A 34 3.63 -11.15 5.92
N CYS A 35 4.01 -10.87 4.67
CA CYS A 35 5.38 -11.04 4.19
C CYS A 35 5.80 -9.86 3.30
N ARG A 36 7.06 -9.46 3.44
CA ARG A 36 7.74 -8.58 2.50
C ARG A 36 8.94 -9.29 1.92
N THR A 37 9.03 -9.35 0.61
CA THR A 37 10.19 -9.91 -0.11
C THR A 37 11.01 -8.79 -0.76
N LEU A 38 12.24 -9.13 -1.17
CA LEU A 38 13.08 -8.26 -1.98
C LEU A 38 12.56 -8.18 -3.42
#